data_AF-A0ABD6FPT5-F1
#
_entry.id   AF-A0ABD6FPT5-F1
#
_cell.length_a   1.000
_cell.length_b   1.000
_cell.length_c   1.000
_cell.angle_alpha   90.00
_cell.angle_beta   90.00
_cell.angle_gamma   90.00
#
_symmetry.space_group_name_H-M   'P 1'
#
loop_
_entity.id
_entity.type
_entity.pdbx_description
1 polymer ?
#
loop_
_entity_poly.entity_id
_entity_poly.type
_entity_poly.pdbx_seq_one_letter_code
_entity_poly.pdbx_strand_id
1 'polypeptide(L)'
;MEVALAAAIAFLTAFLAGSLPLGARLVERMSGWSPRDVNPHLLGVENVTRLVGGGVALAAFGVDVLKGMVGLAAGAMAGWLFTALVYVGALVDTPGLHAAALLALTASETGLVAALAAAGLLGVVVGHLAPLPLPGIAVAPRGRGNGVLLG
;
A
#
# COMPACT_ATOMS: atom_id res chain seq x y z
N MET A 1 -22.62 -5.06 2.93
CA MET A 1 -21.69 -5.88 3.75
C MET A 1 -20.49 -6.34 2.92
N GLU A 2 -20.71 -6.83 1.69
CA GLU A 2 -19.65 -7.38 0.83
C GLU A 2 -18.56 -6.38 0.43
N VAL A 3 -18.93 -5.15 0.06
CA VAL A 3 -17.96 -4.09 -0.30
C VAL A 3 -17.05 -3.72 0.87
N ALA A 4 -17.61 -3.62 2.08
CA ALA A 4 -16.85 -3.31 3.29
C ALA A 4 -15.86 -4.44 3.63
N LEU A 5 -16.28 -5.70 3.46
CA LEU A 5 -15.39 -6.85 3.63
C LEU A 5 -14.28 -6.86 2.56
N ALA A 6 -14.60 -6.61 1.29
CA ALA A 6 -13.62 -6.54 0.22
C ALA A 6 -12.60 -5.41 0.43
N ALA A 7 -13.06 -4.24 0.87
CA ALA A 7 -12.21 -3.12 1.24
C ALA A 7 -11.35 -3.45 2.47
N ALA A 8 -11.91 -4.12 3.49
CA ALA A 8 -11.16 -4.57 4.66
C ALA A 8 -10.08 -5.58 4.29
N ILE A 9 -10.38 -6.54 3.41
CA ILE A 9 -9.39 -7.48 2.87
C ILE A 9 -8.29 -6.70 2.16
N ALA A 10 -8.63 -5.87 1.16
CA ALA A 10 -7.67 -5.08 0.41
C ALA A 10 -6.77 -4.22 1.32
N PHE A 11 -7.37 -3.57 2.32
CA PHE A 11 -6.65 -2.81 3.34
C PHE A 11 -5.70 -3.70 4.14
N LEU A 12 -6.16 -4.84 4.66
CA LEU A 12 -5.34 -5.72 5.49
C LEU A 12 -4.18 -6.33 4.70
N THR A 13 -4.40 -6.81 3.47
CA THR A 13 -3.31 -7.33 2.64
C THR A 13 -2.29 -6.25 2.32
N ALA A 14 -2.75 -5.05 1.98
CA ALA A 14 -1.88 -3.91 1.72
C ALA A 14 -1.15 -3.42 2.97
N PHE A 15 -1.79 -3.48 4.14
CA PHE A 15 -1.19 -3.20 5.45
C PHE A 15 -0.03 -4.13 5.76
N LEU A 16 -0.20 -5.43 5.51
CA LEU A 16 0.89 -6.40 5.67
C LEU A 16 2.06 -6.07 4.74
N ALA A 17 1.79 -5.72 3.48
CA ALA A 17 2.82 -5.33 2.53
C ALA A 17 3.51 -4.02 2.92
N GLY A 18 2.74 -3.01 3.33
CA GLY A 18 3.25 -1.70 3.78
C GLY A 18 4.09 -1.78 5.04
N SER A 19 3.82 -2.76 5.90
CA SER A 19 4.60 -3.05 7.11
C SER A 19 6.02 -3.52 6.79
N LEU A 20 6.31 -4.00 5.58
CA LEU A 20 7.63 -4.52 5.26
C LEU A 20 8.68 -3.39 5.24
N PRO A 21 9.82 -3.54 5.96
CA PRO A 21 10.84 -2.49 6.05
C PRO A 21 11.79 -2.49 4.85
N LEU A 22 11.25 -2.45 3.62
CA LEU A 22 12.02 -2.60 2.39
C LEU A 22 13.04 -1.48 2.20
N GLY A 23 12.66 -0.22 2.46
CA GLY A 23 13.58 0.92 2.41
C GLY A 23 14.73 0.79 3.41
N ALA A 24 14.44 0.41 4.67
CA ALA A 24 15.47 0.19 5.68
C ALA A 24 16.46 -0.92 5.31
N ARG A 25 15.96 -2.04 4.77
CA ARG A 25 16.82 -3.14 4.29
C ARG A 25 17.67 -2.73 3.09
N LEU A 26 17.15 -1.87 2.21
CA LEU A 26 17.90 -1.31 1.10
C LEU A 26 19.04 -0.41 1.59
N VAL A 27 18.75 0.48 2.54
CA VAL A 27 19.77 1.35 3.18
C VAL A 27 20.87 0.51 3.82
N GLU A 28 20.50 -0.51 4.61
CA GLU A 28 21.45 -1.40 5.27
C GLU A 28 22.36 -2.12 4.25
N ARG A 29 21.78 -2.62 3.15
CA ARG A 29 22.53 -3.28 2.08
C ARG A 29 23.45 -2.35 1.30
N MET A 30 23.03 -1.11 1.04
CA MET A 30 23.77 -0.16 0.20
C MET A 30 24.81 0.65 0.97
N SER A 31 24.60 0.89 2.26
CA SER A 31 25.45 1.76 3.08
C SER A 31 26.20 1.02 4.20
N GLY A 32 25.78 -0.19 4.55
CA GLY A 32 26.27 -0.92 5.72
C GLY A 32 25.78 -0.36 7.06
N TRP A 33 25.03 0.74 7.06
CA TRP A 33 24.45 1.33 8.27
C TRP A 33 23.12 0.69 8.61
N SER A 34 23.01 0.21 9.86
CA SER A 34 21.75 -0.25 10.41
C SER A 34 20.94 0.95 10.94
N PRO A 35 19.70 1.17 10.48
CA PRO A 35 18.83 2.23 11.00
C PRO A 35 18.50 2.09 12.50
N ARG A 36 18.81 0.94 13.12
CA ARG A 36 18.63 0.69 14.55
C ARG A 36 19.66 1.38 15.42
N ASP A 37 20.84 1.60 14.86
CA ASP A 37 21.99 2.08 15.61
C ASP A 37 22.01 3.61 15.69
N VAL A 38 21.07 4.25 14.99
CA VAL A 38 20.94 5.69 14.91
C VAL A 38 19.78 6.14 15.80
N ASN A 39 20.00 7.20 16.58
CA ASN A 39 18.94 7.81 17.37
C ASN A 39 17.83 8.24 16.40
N PRO A 40 16.60 7.71 16.55
CA PRO A 40 15.64 7.91 15.47
C PRO A 40 15.23 9.40 15.34
N HIS A 41 15.47 10.26 16.36
CA HIS A 41 15.05 11.69 16.38
C HIS A 41 15.95 12.47 15.42
N LEU A 42 16.98 11.80 14.93
CA LEU A 42 17.99 12.28 14.01
C LEU A 42 17.87 11.58 12.65
N LEU A 43 16.78 10.87 12.35
CA LEU A 43 16.55 10.22 11.05
C LEU A 43 15.75 11.09 10.08
N GLY A 44 15.75 12.42 10.23
CA GLY A 44 15.18 13.29 9.20
C GLY A 44 15.89 13.11 7.85
N VAL A 45 15.19 13.39 6.75
CA VAL A 45 15.72 13.21 5.37
C VAL A 45 17.07 13.88 5.21
N GLU A 46 17.24 15.09 5.73
CA GLU A 46 18.49 15.85 5.70
C GLU A 46 19.65 15.17 6.42
N ASN A 47 19.35 14.43 7.48
CA ASN A 47 20.37 13.75 8.27
C ASN A 47 20.66 12.37 7.68
N VAL A 48 19.65 11.68 7.13
CA VAL A 48 19.82 10.45 6.37
C VAL A 48 20.66 10.71 5.12
N THR A 49 20.40 11.79 4.37
CA THR A 49 21.20 12.15 3.19
C THR A 49 22.65 12.47 3.55
N ARG A 50 22.90 13.07 4.73
CA ARG A 50 24.25 13.29 5.27
C ARG A 50 24.93 12.00 5.74
N LEU A 51 24.17 11.07 6.32
CA LEU A 51 24.71 9.85 6.93
C LEU A 51 25.01 8.75 5.90
N VAL A 52 24.06 8.49 4.98
CA VAL A 52 24.14 7.38 4.00
C VAL A 52 24.24 7.84 2.54
N GLY A 53 24.17 9.15 2.29
CA GLY A 53 24.24 9.73 0.96
C GLY A 53 22.88 9.92 0.29
N GLY A 54 22.76 10.98 -0.53
CA GLY A 54 21.52 11.34 -1.22
C GLY A 54 20.97 10.26 -2.15
N GLY A 55 21.86 9.51 -2.82
CA GLY A 55 21.46 8.42 -3.72
C GLY A 55 20.78 7.25 -2.99
N VAL A 56 21.30 6.86 -1.83
CA VAL A 56 20.72 5.77 -1.01
C VAL A 56 19.38 6.22 -0.42
N ALA A 57 19.29 7.47 0.04
CA ALA A 57 18.04 8.06 0.51
C ALA A 57 16.96 8.09 -0.59
N LEU A 58 17.33 8.50 -1.81
CA LEU A 58 16.42 8.51 -2.96
C LEU A 58 16.01 7.11 -3.42
N ALA A 59 16.89 6.12 -3.31
CA ALA A 59 16.57 4.73 -3.65
C ALA A 59 15.58 4.14 -2.63
N ALA A 60 15.82 4.35 -1.33
CA ALA A 60 14.84 4.02 -0.29
C ALA A 60 13.53 4.79 -0.50
N PHE A 61 13.63 6.03 -1.00
CA PHE A 61 12.49 6.83 -1.40
C PHE A 61 11.63 6.15 -2.47
N GLY A 62 12.27 5.79 -3.57
CA GLY A 62 11.61 5.11 -4.67
C GLY A 62 10.90 3.85 -4.20
N VAL A 63 11.50 3.07 -3.29
CA VAL A 63 10.90 1.84 -2.78
C VAL A 63 9.60 2.10 -1.99
N ASP A 64 9.56 3.11 -1.13
CA ASP A 64 8.33 3.38 -0.36
C ASP A 64 7.23 4.03 -1.21
N VAL A 65 7.58 4.74 -2.29
CA VAL A 65 6.61 5.21 -3.29
C VAL A 65 6.08 4.04 -4.12
N LEU A 66 6.97 3.17 -4.59
CA LEU A 66 6.61 1.98 -5.37
C LEU A 66 5.63 1.08 -4.61
N LYS A 67 5.86 0.81 -3.32
CA LYS A 67 4.88 0.02 -2.54
C LYS A 67 3.52 0.71 -2.45
N GLY A 68 3.48 2.04 -2.32
CA GLY A 68 2.24 2.81 -2.29
C GLY A 68 1.47 2.67 -3.61
N MET A 69 2.17 2.80 -4.73
CA MET A 69 1.62 2.58 -6.07
C MET A 69 1.15 1.15 -6.28
N VAL A 70 1.90 0.16 -5.78
CA VAL A 70 1.50 -1.26 -5.83
C VAL A 70 0.23 -1.50 -5.02
N GLY A 71 0.12 -0.94 -3.81
CA GLY A 71 -1.09 -1.04 -2.99
C GLY A 71 -2.32 -0.43 -3.67
N LEU A 72 -2.16 0.76 -4.25
CA LEU A 72 -3.19 1.44 -5.04
C LEU A 72 -3.63 0.59 -6.24
N ALA A 73 -2.67 0.13 -7.04
CA ALA A 73 -2.92 -0.66 -8.24
C ALA A 73 -3.57 -2.01 -7.94
N ALA A 74 -3.10 -2.70 -6.90
CA ALA A 74 -3.69 -3.97 -6.45
C ALA A 74 -5.13 -3.79 -5.98
N GLY A 75 -5.41 -2.73 -5.21
CA GLY A 75 -6.76 -2.38 -4.79
C GLY A 75 -7.68 -2.08 -5.98
N ALA A 76 -7.20 -1.28 -6.94
CA ALA A 76 -7.93 -1.02 -8.17
C ALA A 76 -8.25 -2.35 -8.89
N MET A 77 -7.23 -3.17 -9.18
CA MET A 77 -7.42 -4.43 -9.91
C MET A 77 -8.36 -5.40 -9.19
N ALA A 78 -8.35 -5.44 -7.86
CA ALA A 78 -9.33 -6.21 -7.09
C ALA A 78 -10.77 -5.71 -7.33
N GLY A 79 -10.97 -4.39 -7.43
CA GLY A 79 -12.27 -3.81 -7.78
C GLY A 79 -12.72 -4.18 -9.20
N TRP A 80 -11.82 -4.14 -10.18
CA TRP A 80 -12.09 -4.57 -11.56
C TRP A 80 -12.41 -6.06 -11.63
N LEU A 81 -11.67 -6.89 -10.88
CA LEU A 81 -11.91 -8.34 -10.83
C LEU A 81 -13.26 -8.66 -10.19
N PHE A 82 -13.58 -8.06 -9.05
CA PHE A 82 -14.86 -8.25 -8.37
C PHE A 82 -16.02 -7.91 -9.30
N THR A 83 -15.93 -6.74 -9.95
CA THR A 83 -16.86 -6.28 -10.97
C THR A 83 -17.06 -7.30 -12.09
N ALA A 84 -15.96 -7.79 -12.68
CA ALA A 84 -16.01 -8.76 -13.76
C ALA A 84 -16.67 -10.08 -13.33
N LEU A 85 -16.40 -10.55 -12.10
CA LEU A 85 -17.02 -11.77 -11.57
C LEU A 85 -18.53 -11.60 -11.35
N VAL A 86 -18.97 -10.45 -10.84
CA VAL A 86 -20.40 -10.13 -10.69
C VAL A 86 -21.08 -10.09 -12.06
N TYR A 87 -20.45 -9.45 -13.05
CA TYR A 87 -20.97 -9.39 -14.41
C TYR A 87 -21.12 -10.77 -15.05
N VAL A 88 -20.09 -11.63 -14.95
CA VAL A 88 -20.14 -13.01 -15.46
C VAL A 88 -21.22 -13.82 -14.74
N GLY A 89 -21.33 -13.71 -13.41
CA GLY A 89 -22.39 -14.37 -12.65
C GLY A 89 -23.79 -13.97 -13.12
N ALA A 90 -24.03 -12.68 -13.34
CA ALA A 90 -25.32 -12.19 -13.83
C ALA A 90 -25.68 -12.74 -15.22
N LEU A 91 -24.70 -12.87 -16.12
CA LEU A 91 -24.88 -13.45 -17.45
C LEU A 91 -25.23 -14.95 -17.42
N VAL A 92 -24.70 -15.68 -16.43
CA VAL A 92 -24.95 -17.12 -16.26
C VAL A 92 -26.34 -17.36 -15.65
N ASP A 93 -26.78 -16.49 -14.74
CA ASP A 93 -28.00 -16.71 -13.94
C ASP A 93 -29.30 -16.11 -14.50
N THR A 94 -29.29 -15.26 -15.54
CA THR A 94 -30.53 -14.57 -15.96
C THR A 94 -30.77 -14.42 -17.47
N PRO A 95 -31.86 -15.00 -18.02
CA PRO A 95 -32.38 -14.59 -19.32
C PRO A 95 -33.12 -13.25 -19.21
N GLY A 96 -32.70 -12.22 -19.97
CA GLY A 96 -33.43 -10.95 -20.12
C GLY A 96 -32.80 -9.69 -19.50
N LEU A 97 -31.49 -9.67 -19.24
CA LEU A 97 -30.76 -8.49 -18.72
C LEU A 97 -31.12 -7.18 -19.45
N HIS A 98 -31.77 -6.26 -18.73
CA HIS A 98 -32.19 -4.96 -19.25
C HIS A 98 -31.08 -3.90 -19.13
N ALA A 99 -30.94 -3.02 -20.12
CA ALA A 99 -29.88 -2.02 -20.21
C ALA A 99 -29.71 -1.11 -18.98
N ALA A 100 -30.79 -0.86 -18.22
CA ALA A 100 -30.74 -0.09 -16.97
C ALA A 100 -30.01 -0.83 -15.83
N ALA A 101 -30.06 -2.16 -15.79
CA ALA A 101 -29.30 -2.98 -14.85
C ALA A 101 -27.80 -2.94 -15.18
N LEU A 102 -27.46 -2.93 -16.47
CA LEU A 102 -26.07 -2.77 -16.93
C LEU A 102 -25.51 -1.38 -16.55
N LEU A 103 -26.31 -0.32 -16.72
CA LEU A 103 -25.91 1.06 -16.40
C LEU A 103 -25.76 1.30 -14.89
N ALA A 104 -26.61 0.69 -14.07
CA ALA A 104 -26.50 0.73 -12.61
C ALA A 104 -25.28 -0.07 -12.11
N LEU A 105 -24.95 -1.17 -12.79
CA LEU A 105 -23.75 -1.95 -12.52
C LEU A 105 -22.50 -1.09 -12.74
N THR A 106 -22.35 -0.50 -13.93
CA THR A 106 -21.18 0.31 -14.32
C THR A 106 -21.00 1.58 -13.47
N ALA A 107 -22.09 2.22 -13.06
CA ALA A 107 -22.03 3.33 -12.10
C ALA A 107 -21.50 2.90 -10.72
N SER A 108 -21.78 1.66 -10.29
CA SER A 108 -21.22 1.08 -9.06
C SER A 108 -19.75 0.66 -9.20
N GLU A 109 -19.29 0.31 -10.41
CA GLU A 109 -17.92 -0.14 -10.68
C GLU A 109 -16.89 0.93 -10.34
N THR A 110 -17.13 2.18 -10.77
CA THR A 110 -16.17 3.26 -10.55
C THR A 110 -16.00 3.56 -9.05
N GLY A 111 -17.11 3.59 -8.31
CA GLY A 111 -17.10 3.80 -6.85
C GLY A 111 -16.42 2.63 -6.12
N LEU A 112 -16.68 1.40 -6.55
CA LEU A 112 -16.06 0.20 -5.97
C LEU A 112 -14.55 0.17 -6.23
N VAL A 113 -14.12 0.36 -7.48
CA VAL A 113 -12.70 0.42 -7.85
C VAL A 113 -11.98 1.50 -7.07
N ALA A 114 -12.56 2.70 -6.97
CA ALA A 114 -11.99 3.79 -6.17
C ALA A 114 -11.90 3.42 -4.69
N ALA A 115 -12.94 2.79 -4.12
CA ALA A 115 -12.95 2.36 -2.72
C ALA A 115 -11.86 1.32 -2.42
N LEU A 116 -11.71 0.29 -3.26
CA LEU A 116 -10.67 -0.72 -3.06
C LEU A 116 -9.27 -0.17 -3.33
N ALA A 117 -9.10 0.70 -4.33
CA ALA A 117 -7.84 1.39 -4.58
C ALA A 117 -7.43 2.25 -3.38
N ALA A 118 -8.36 3.03 -2.83
CA ALA A 118 -8.15 3.83 -1.62
C ALA A 118 -7.82 2.95 -0.41
N ALA A 119 -8.54 1.84 -0.23
CA ALA A 119 -8.28 0.89 0.84
C ALA A 119 -6.87 0.28 0.72
N GLY A 120 -6.44 -0.08 -0.49
CA GLY A 120 -5.09 -0.57 -0.75
C GLY A 120 -4.00 0.48 -0.45
N LEU A 121 -4.18 1.72 -0.92
CA LEU A 121 -3.26 2.80 -0.61
C LEU A 121 -3.18 3.09 0.89
N LEU A 122 -4.33 3.24 1.55
CA LEU A 122 -4.41 3.46 3.00
C LEU A 122 -3.81 2.31 3.78
N GLY A 123 -4.04 1.07 3.37
CA GLY A 123 -3.42 -0.10 3.96
C GLY A 123 -1.90 0.01 3.95
N VAL A 124 -1.30 0.30 2.79
CA VAL A 124 0.16 0.49 2.70
C VAL A 124 0.65 1.62 3.60
N VAL A 125 -0.03 2.77 3.58
CA VAL A 125 0.36 3.94 4.39
C VAL A 125 0.28 3.60 5.88
N VAL A 126 -0.81 3.02 6.35
CA VAL A 126 -0.98 2.64 7.75
C VAL A 126 0.03 1.56 8.15
N GLY A 127 0.27 0.56 7.31
CA GLY A 127 1.27 -0.47 7.55
C GLY A 127 2.68 0.11 7.63
N HIS A 128 2.98 1.11 6.80
CA HIS A 128 4.25 1.80 6.83
C HIS A 128 4.45 2.64 8.10
N LEU A 129 3.41 3.34 8.55
CA LEU A 129 3.46 4.20 9.73
C LEU A 129 3.38 3.42 11.04
N ALA A 130 2.62 2.32 11.05
CA ALA A 130 2.37 1.46 12.19
C ALA A 130 2.67 -0.02 11.85
N PRO A 131 3.94 -0.36 11.57
CA PRO A 131 4.30 -1.71 11.17
C PRO A 131 4.06 -2.72 12.29
N LEU A 132 3.74 -3.94 11.88
CA LEU A 132 3.53 -5.07 12.79
C LEU A 132 4.71 -5.26 13.75
N PRO A 133 4.46 -5.53 15.05
CA PRO A 133 5.48 -5.77 16.06
C PRO A 133 6.15 -7.16 15.90
N LEU A 134 6.49 -7.58 14.67
CA LEU A 134 7.09 -8.88 14.40
C LEU A 134 8.62 -8.77 14.26
N PRO A 135 9.39 -9.76 14.74
CA PRO A 135 10.82 -9.84 14.48
C PRO A 135 11.12 -9.76 12.97
N GLY A 136 12.09 -8.94 12.56
CA GLY A 136 12.41 -8.76 11.15
C GLY A 136 11.51 -7.79 10.37
N ILE A 137 10.40 -7.30 10.98
CA ILE A 137 9.58 -6.18 10.51
C ILE A 137 9.77 -4.95 11.39
N ALA A 138 9.77 -5.14 12.72
CA ALA A 138 10.10 -4.12 13.72
C ALA A 138 11.59 -3.72 13.72
N VAL A 139 12.26 -3.88 12.58
CA VAL A 139 13.70 -3.61 12.39
C VAL A 139 14.00 -2.13 12.43
N ALA A 140 13.08 -1.30 11.94
CA ALA A 140 13.28 0.14 11.96
C ALA A 140 12.63 0.74 13.22
N PRO A 141 13.30 1.68 13.90
CA PRO A 141 12.73 2.34 15.07
C PRO A 141 11.38 2.98 14.74
N ARG A 142 10.40 2.79 15.63
CA ARG A 142 9.06 3.38 15.47
C ARG A 142 9.13 4.91 15.56
N GLY A 143 8.43 5.57 14.64
CA GLY A 143 8.06 6.98 14.79
C GLY A 143 9.07 8.03 14.33
N ARG A 144 9.99 7.77 13.39
CA ARG A 144 10.78 8.86 12.80
C ARG A 144 11.14 8.64 11.34
N GLY A 145 10.82 9.63 10.52
CA GLY A 145 11.84 10.15 9.60
C GLY A 145 12.27 9.27 8.43
N ASN A 146 11.69 8.09 8.21
CA ASN A 146 11.63 7.53 6.85
C ASN A 146 10.58 8.32 6.05
N GLY A 147 10.73 9.66 6.08
CA GLY A 147 10.02 10.67 5.33
C GLY A 147 10.48 10.58 3.89
N VAL A 148 10.17 9.46 3.29
CA VAL A 148 10.03 9.38 1.87
C VAL A 148 8.62 9.77 1.47
N LEU A 149 7.64 9.73 2.38
CA LEU A 149 6.28 10.21 2.05
C LEU A 149 5.67 11.12 3.10
N LEU A 150 6.46 11.64 4.04
CA LEU A 150 6.03 12.68 4.98
C LEU A 150 7.18 13.65 5.28
N GLY A 151 7.81 14.15 4.21
CA GLY A 151 8.31 15.52 4.24
C GLY A 151 7.12 16.48 4.15
#